data_AF-A0A1S3ZEG9-F1
#
_entry.id   AF-A0A1S3ZEG9-F1
#
_cell.length_a   1.000
_cell.length_b   1.000
_cell.length_c   1.000
_cell.angle_alpha   90.00
_cell.angle_beta   90.00
_cell.angle_gamma   90.00
#
_symmetry.space_group_name_H-M   'P 1'
#
loop_
_entity.id
_entity.type
_entity.pdbx_description
1 polymer ?
#
loop_
_entity_poly.entity_id
_entity_poly.type
_entity_poly.pdbx_seq_one_letter_code
_entity_poly.pdbx_strand_id
1 'polypeptide(L)'
;MTKARRLGVTTPVLYAVDPVTHTLTFEYVEGPSVKDIFLGFGLVGVDEERMTDIATQIGNAIGKLHDGGLVHGDLTTSNMLMRSAANQLVLIDFGLGFTSTLPEDKAVDLYVLERALLSMHSSCGNVMDQILAGYKKSSKQWSSTFNKLAQVRQRGRKRTMVG
;
A
#
# COMPACT_ATOMS: atom_id res chain seq x y z
N MET A 1 -12.25 -0.89 5.88
CA MET A 1 -12.47 -1.73 4.68
C MET A 1 -13.67 -1.29 3.82
N THR A 2 -14.92 -1.27 4.32
CA THR A 2 -16.12 -0.89 3.51
C THR A 2 -16.01 0.50 2.86
N LYS A 3 -15.42 1.48 3.57
CA LYS A 3 -15.13 2.81 3.01
C LYS A 3 -14.14 2.74 1.85
N ALA A 4 -13.04 1.98 1.98
CA ALA A 4 -12.06 1.78 0.90
C ALA A 4 -12.73 1.19 -0.36
N ARG A 5 -13.61 0.20 -0.17
CA ARG A 5 -14.38 -0.39 -1.29
C ARG A 5 -15.25 0.63 -2.03
N ARG A 6 -15.93 1.52 -1.29
CA ARG A 6 -16.72 2.62 -1.89
C ARG A 6 -15.87 3.63 -2.66
N LEU A 7 -14.58 3.75 -2.33
CA LEU A 7 -13.61 4.59 -3.03
C LEU A 7 -13.02 3.91 -4.28
N GLY A 8 -13.49 2.72 -4.64
CA GLY A 8 -12.98 1.96 -5.78
C GLY A 8 -11.61 1.32 -5.51
N VAL A 9 -11.28 1.09 -4.24
CA VAL A 9 -10.13 0.29 -3.81
C VAL A 9 -10.62 -1.13 -3.53
N THR A 10 -10.04 -2.11 -4.20
CA THR A 10 -10.41 -3.51 -4.03
C THR A 10 -9.95 -3.99 -2.64
N THR A 11 -10.90 -4.56 -1.90
CA THR A 11 -10.71 -5.13 -0.56
C THR A 11 -11.56 -6.39 -0.45
N PRO A 12 -11.24 -7.34 0.45
CA PRO A 12 -12.08 -8.52 0.67
C PRO A 12 -13.51 -8.12 1.04
N VAL A 13 -14.50 -8.86 0.55
CA VAL A 13 -15.89 -8.69 1.02
C VAL A 13 -15.97 -9.07 2.50
N LEU A 14 -16.55 -8.21 3.34
CA LEU A 14 -16.91 -8.56 4.72
C LEU A 14 -18.25 -9.30 4.70
N TYR A 15 -18.25 -10.59 5.03
CA TYR A 15 -19.45 -11.42 5.06
C TYR A 15 -20.18 -11.33 6.40
N ALA A 16 -19.46 -11.30 7.52
CA ALA A 16 -20.06 -11.27 8.86
C ALA A 16 -19.19 -10.53 9.88
N VAL A 17 -19.85 -9.87 10.83
CA VAL A 17 -19.26 -9.25 12.03
C VAL A 17 -20.00 -9.81 13.24
N ASP A 18 -19.29 -10.51 14.11
CA ASP A 18 -19.80 -10.97 15.39
C ASP A 18 -19.09 -10.22 16.53
N PRO A 19 -19.75 -9.25 17.18
CA PRO A 19 -19.16 -8.49 18.27
C PRO A 19 -19.08 -9.28 19.58
N VAL A 20 -19.83 -10.39 19.72
CA VAL A 20 -19.84 -11.22 20.94
C VAL A 20 -18.63 -12.15 20.94
N THR A 21 -18.34 -12.79 19.81
CA THR A 21 -17.16 -13.67 19.66
C THR A 21 -15.94 -12.92 19.14
N HIS A 22 -16.04 -11.61 18.92
CA HIS A 22 -14.99 -10.76 18.35
C HIS A 22 -14.45 -11.28 17.00
N THR A 23 -15.33 -11.83 16.16
CA THR A 23 -14.97 -12.48 14.90
C THR A 23 -15.40 -11.64 13.69
N LEU A 24 -14.50 -11.54 12.71
CA LEU A 24 -14.78 -10.96 11.40
C LEU A 24 -14.58 -12.03 10.32
N THR A 25 -15.60 -12.25 9.49
CA THR A 25 -15.51 -13.20 8.38
C THR A 25 -15.40 -12.45 7.06
N PHE A 26 -14.35 -12.72 6.30
CA PHE A 26 -14.07 -12.07 5.02
C PHE A 26 -14.07 -13.06 3.86
N GLU A 27 -14.21 -12.53 2.65
CA GLU A 27 -13.87 -13.22 1.40
C GLU A 27 -12.44 -13.75 1.47
N TYR A 28 -12.28 -15.02 1.11
CA TYR A 28 -10.97 -15.59 0.85
C TYR A 28 -10.48 -15.11 -0.51
N VAL A 29 -9.36 -14.37 -0.51
CA VAL A 29 -8.74 -13.85 -1.72
C VAL A 29 -7.66 -14.83 -2.17
N GLU A 30 -7.93 -15.56 -3.24
CA GLU A 30 -6.97 -16.49 -3.83
C GLU A 30 -5.86 -15.75 -4.57
N GLY A 31 -4.64 -15.85 -4.06
CA GLY A 31 -3.44 -15.31 -4.69
C GLY A 31 -2.31 -15.03 -3.70
N PRO A 32 -1.07 -14.84 -4.19
CA PRO A 32 0.08 -14.56 -3.34
C PRO A 32 0.05 -13.14 -2.79
N SER A 33 0.80 -12.91 -1.71
CA SER A 33 1.08 -11.55 -1.26
C SER A 33 2.03 -10.83 -2.23
N VAL A 34 1.95 -9.51 -2.30
CA VAL A 34 2.92 -8.70 -3.06
C VAL A 34 4.34 -8.92 -2.53
N LYS A 35 4.47 -9.13 -1.21
CA LYS A 35 5.74 -9.49 -0.58
C LYS A 35 6.35 -10.73 -1.23
N ASP A 36 5.58 -11.82 -1.33
CA ASP A 36 6.08 -13.08 -1.87
C ASP A 36 6.43 -12.97 -3.36
N ILE A 37 5.64 -12.21 -4.12
CA ILE A 37 5.95 -11.94 -5.54
C ILE A 37 7.30 -11.23 -5.68
N PHE A 38 7.50 -10.16 -4.90
CA PHE A 38 8.74 -9.37 -4.97
C PHE A 38 9.96 -10.14 -4.49
N LEU A 39 9.82 -11.00 -3.47
CA LEU A 39 10.90 -11.91 -3.07
C LEU A 39 11.23 -12.92 -4.17
N GLY A 40 10.22 -13.40 -4.90
CA GLY A 40 10.41 -14.30 -6.04
C GLY A 40 11.26 -13.69 -7.17
N PHE A 41 11.10 -12.39 -7.44
CA PHE A 41 11.92 -11.68 -8.44
C PHE A 41 13.41 -11.67 -8.10
N GLY A 42 13.76 -11.58 -6.81
CA GLY A 42 15.15 -11.66 -6.36
C GLY A 42 15.81 -13.03 -6.57
N LEU A 43 15.01 -14.10 -6.73
CA LEU A 43 15.49 -15.48 -6.87
C LEU A 43 15.55 -15.97 -8.32
N VAL A 44 14.56 -15.58 -9.14
CA VAL A 44 14.35 -16.14 -10.50
C VAL A 44 14.66 -15.11 -11.60
N GLY A 45 14.88 -13.85 -11.24
CA GLY A 45 15.03 -12.73 -12.18
C GLY A 45 13.83 -11.79 -12.14
N VAL A 46 14.07 -10.51 -12.39
CA VAL A 46 13.05 -9.46 -12.32
C VAL A 46 12.22 -9.43 -13.61
N ASP A 47 10.92 -9.66 -13.49
CA ASP A 47 9.94 -9.36 -14.53
C ASP A 47 9.53 -7.88 -14.41
N GLU A 48 10.20 -7.02 -15.18
CA GLU A 48 10.01 -5.57 -15.10
C GLU A 48 8.60 -5.13 -15.47
N GLU A 49 7.94 -5.82 -16.41
CA GLU A 49 6.58 -5.48 -16.84
C GLU A 49 5.59 -5.78 -15.71
N ARG A 50 5.65 -6.98 -15.14
CA ARG A 50 4.79 -7.38 -14.03
C ARG A 50 5.04 -6.53 -12.79
N MET A 51 6.30 -6.21 -12.51
CA MET A 51 6.67 -5.32 -11.40
C MET A 51 6.08 -3.92 -11.58
N THR A 52 6.15 -3.38 -12.80
CA THR A 52 5.60 -2.06 -13.16
C THR A 52 4.07 -2.04 -13.07
N ASP A 53 3.40 -3.11 -13.49
CA ASP A 53 1.95 -3.27 -13.35
C ASP A 53 1.54 -3.25 -11.87
N ILE A 54 2.15 -4.10 -11.04
CA ILE A 54 1.87 -4.16 -9.60
C ILE A 54 2.12 -2.79 -8.94
N ALA A 55 3.26 -2.16 -9.23
CA ALA A 55 3.58 -0.83 -8.71
C ALA A 55 2.53 0.23 -9.09
N THR A 56 2.05 0.19 -10.33
CA THR A 56 1.00 1.08 -10.82
C THR A 56 -0.33 0.83 -10.11
N GLN A 57 -0.71 -0.43 -9.92
CA GLN A 57 -1.92 -0.80 -9.17
C GLN A 57 -1.85 -0.31 -7.72
N ILE A 58 -0.70 -0.47 -7.05
CA ILE A 58 -0.46 -0.01 -5.68
C ILE A 58 -0.60 1.51 -5.60
N GLY A 59 0.10 2.24 -6.46
CA GLY A 59 0.02 3.71 -6.50
C GLY A 59 -1.42 4.21 -6.71
N ASN A 60 -2.15 3.60 -7.65
CA ASN A 60 -3.55 3.95 -7.92
C ASN A 60 -4.47 3.66 -6.74
N ALA A 61 -4.31 2.49 -6.08
CA ALA A 61 -5.12 2.11 -4.93
C ALA A 61 -4.91 3.07 -3.75
N ILE A 62 -3.65 3.38 -3.42
CA ILE A 62 -3.31 4.31 -2.32
C ILE A 62 -3.79 5.73 -2.67
N GLY A 63 -3.65 6.17 -3.93
CA GLY A 63 -4.13 7.46 -4.38
C GLY A 63 -5.62 7.66 -4.14
N LYS A 64 -6.45 6.68 -4.54
CA LYS A 64 -7.89 6.67 -4.26
C LYS A 64 -8.21 6.65 -2.77
N LEU A 65 -7.47 5.85 -2.00
CA LEU A 65 -7.65 5.73 -0.55
C LEU A 65 -7.45 7.08 0.14
N HIS A 66 -6.32 7.73 -0.16
CA HIS A 66 -5.93 9.00 0.43
C HIS A 66 -6.83 10.16 -0.02
N ASP A 67 -7.23 10.21 -1.29
CA ASP A 67 -8.19 11.22 -1.77
C ASP A 67 -9.56 11.07 -1.10
N GLY A 68 -9.96 9.84 -0.76
CA GLY A 68 -11.15 9.56 0.04
C GLY A 68 -11.02 9.83 1.54
N GLY A 69 -9.90 10.42 1.97
CA GLY A 69 -9.61 10.75 3.36
C GLY A 69 -9.52 9.51 4.25
N LEU A 70 -8.97 8.41 3.72
CA LEU A 70 -8.70 7.19 4.44
C LEU A 70 -7.19 6.92 4.39
N VAL A 71 -6.60 6.68 5.56
CA VAL A 71 -5.21 6.26 5.75
C VAL A 71 -5.26 4.81 6.20
N HIS A 72 -4.38 3.98 5.66
CA HIS A 72 -4.35 2.55 5.99
C HIS A 72 -3.67 2.31 7.33
N GLY A 73 -2.59 3.04 7.63
CA GLY A 73 -1.89 2.99 8.91
C GLY A 73 -0.88 1.85 9.06
N ASP A 74 -0.83 0.94 8.09
CA ASP A 74 0.13 -0.18 8.02
C ASP A 74 0.34 -0.63 6.57
N LEU A 75 0.69 0.30 5.68
CA LEU A 75 0.97 -0.02 4.27
C LEU A 75 2.27 -0.80 4.12
N THR A 76 2.18 -2.13 4.20
CA THR A 76 3.27 -3.05 3.87
C THR A 76 2.88 -3.95 2.70
N THR A 77 3.87 -4.53 2.02
CA THR A 77 3.65 -5.47 0.91
C THR A 77 3.00 -6.79 1.35
N SER A 78 3.02 -7.11 2.65
CA SER A 78 2.30 -8.27 3.22
C SER A 78 0.80 -8.01 3.33
N ASN A 79 0.40 -6.74 3.48
CA ASN A 79 -1.00 -6.31 3.54
C ASN A 79 -1.62 -6.07 2.15
N MET A 80 -1.01 -6.66 1.13
CA MET A 80 -1.41 -6.54 -0.27
C MET A 80 -1.39 -7.93 -0.91
N LEU A 81 -2.51 -8.32 -1.51
CA LEU A 81 -2.63 -9.58 -2.25
C LEU A 81 -2.83 -9.31 -3.73
N MET A 82 -2.28 -10.18 -4.58
CA MET A 82 -2.57 -10.18 -6.01
C MET A 82 -3.54 -11.31 -6.33
N ARG A 83 -4.80 -10.96 -6.60
CA ARG A 83 -5.83 -11.95 -6.98
C ARG A 83 -5.46 -12.64 -8.29
N SER A 84 -5.21 -13.93 -8.24
CA SER A 84 -4.71 -14.72 -9.38
C SER A 84 -5.65 -14.66 -10.59
N ALA A 85 -6.97 -14.79 -10.36
CA ALA A 85 -7.96 -14.86 -11.44
C ALA A 85 -8.08 -13.59 -12.29
N ALA A 86 -7.66 -12.43 -11.78
CA ALA A 86 -7.88 -11.13 -12.43
C ALA A 86 -6.63 -10.24 -12.49
N ASN A 87 -5.47 -10.75 -12.03
CA ASN A 87 -4.25 -9.97 -11.81
C ASN A 87 -4.54 -8.62 -11.10
N GLN A 88 -5.35 -8.65 -10.05
CA GLN A 88 -5.87 -7.46 -9.39
C GLN A 88 -5.33 -7.31 -7.98
N LEU A 89 -4.79 -6.13 -7.66
CA LEU A 89 -4.37 -5.78 -6.31
C LEU A 89 -5.56 -5.69 -5.37
N VAL A 90 -5.44 -6.32 -4.21
CA VAL A 90 -6.41 -6.29 -3.11
C VAL A 90 -5.70 -5.83 -1.85
N LEU A 91 -6.14 -4.72 -1.25
CA LEU A 91 -5.63 -4.26 0.04
C LEU A 91 -6.36 -4.99 1.18
N ILE A 92 -5.60 -5.46 2.15
CA ILE A 92 -6.11 -6.15 3.34
C ILE A 92 -5.65 -5.44 4.61
N ASP A 93 -6.17 -5.89 5.75
CA ASP A 93 -5.80 -5.42 7.08
C ASP A 93 -5.86 -3.88 7.29
N PHE A 94 -7.08 -3.38 7.49
CA PHE A 94 -7.31 -1.99 7.89
C PHE A 94 -7.38 -1.83 9.42
N GLY A 95 -6.74 -2.72 10.21
CA GLY A 95 -6.82 -2.72 11.67
C GLY A 95 -6.31 -1.43 12.32
N LEU A 96 -5.30 -0.81 11.72
CA LEU A 96 -4.73 0.48 12.15
C LEU A 96 -5.20 1.66 11.30
N GLY A 97 -6.16 1.44 10.39
CA GLY A 97 -6.65 2.44 9.46
C GLY A 97 -7.54 3.48 10.12
N PHE A 98 -7.43 4.72 9.68
CA PHE A 98 -8.20 5.83 10.23
C PHE A 98 -8.52 6.87 9.16
N THR A 99 -9.55 7.69 9.42
CA THR A 99 -9.92 8.77 8.51
C THR A 99 -9.10 10.01 8.79
N SER A 100 -8.40 10.52 7.78
CA SER A 100 -7.67 11.78 7.87
C SER A 100 -7.62 12.48 6.52
N THR A 101 -7.77 13.81 6.56
CA THR A 101 -7.56 14.70 5.43
C THR A 101 -6.17 15.33 5.41
N LEU A 102 -5.38 15.12 6.47
CA LEU A 102 -4.08 15.75 6.64
C LEU A 102 -3.05 15.15 5.65
N PRO A 103 -2.31 15.99 4.91
CA PRO A 103 -1.21 15.51 4.05
C PRO A 103 -0.09 14.81 4.81
N GLU A 104 0.10 15.12 6.10
CA GLU A 104 1.10 14.48 6.97
C GLU A 104 0.81 13.00 7.15
N ASP A 105 -0.41 12.63 7.50
CA ASP A 105 -0.76 11.23 7.76
C ASP A 105 -0.61 10.37 6.49
N LYS A 106 -1.05 10.91 5.35
CA LYS A 106 -0.87 10.30 4.02
C LYS A 106 0.60 10.12 3.64
N ALA A 107 1.43 11.11 3.99
CA ALA A 107 2.87 11.05 3.76
C ALA A 107 3.56 10.03 4.67
N VAL A 108 3.11 9.90 5.93
CA VAL A 108 3.59 8.85 6.84
C VAL A 108 3.22 7.47 6.30
N ASP A 109 2.00 7.28 5.80
CA ASP A 109 1.56 6.00 5.21
C ASP A 109 2.42 5.60 4.00
N LEU A 110 2.68 6.53 3.06
CA LEU A 110 3.60 6.31 1.94
C LEU A 110 5.04 6.05 2.40
N TYR A 111 5.48 6.68 3.49
CA TYR A 111 6.80 6.47 4.04
C TYR A 111 6.94 5.09 4.69
N VAL A 112 5.89 4.57 5.36
CA VAL A 112 5.87 3.19 5.86
C VAL A 112 6.07 2.20 4.72
N LEU A 113 5.35 2.37 3.61
CA LEU A 113 5.52 1.54 2.41
C LEU A 113 6.93 1.62 1.84
N GLU A 114 7.49 2.83 1.72
CA GLU A 114 8.88 3.03 1.28
C GLU A 114 9.87 2.26 2.15
N ARG A 115 9.69 2.30 3.48
CA ARG A 115 10.55 1.56 4.42
C ARG A 115 10.37 0.05 4.31
N ALA A 116 9.14 -0.43 4.12
CA ALA A 116 8.86 -1.85 3.92
C ALA A 116 9.49 -2.38 2.62
N LEU A 117 9.49 -1.59 1.55
CA LEU A 117 10.14 -1.97 0.29
C LEU A 117 11.67 -1.99 0.43
N LEU A 118 12.25 -1.01 1.14
CA LEU A 118 13.70 -0.96 1.38
C LEU A 118 14.20 -2.12 2.25
N SER A 119 13.41 -2.60 3.22
CA SER A 119 13.81 -3.70 4.09
C SER A 119 13.80 -5.06 3.40
N MET A 120 13.10 -5.21 2.28
CA MET A 120 13.06 -6.44 1.48
C MET A 120 14.31 -6.66 0.59
N HIS A 121 15.42 -5.97 0.88
CA HIS A 121 16.75 -6.05 0.27
C HIS A 121 16.81 -5.86 -1.27
N SER A 122 17.18 -4.64 -1.70
CA SER A 122 17.87 -4.20 -2.95
C SER A 122 17.49 -4.75 -4.35
N SER A 123 16.65 -5.76 -4.46
CA SER A 123 16.31 -6.46 -5.71
C SER A 123 15.16 -5.79 -6.47
N CYS A 124 14.40 -4.91 -5.80
CA CYS A 124 13.20 -4.26 -6.35
C CYS A 124 13.45 -2.81 -6.84
N GLY A 125 14.70 -2.40 -7.04
CA GLY A 125 15.10 -1.16 -7.75
C GLY A 125 14.18 0.05 -7.57
N ASN A 126 13.66 0.56 -8.69
CA ASN A 126 12.85 1.79 -8.81
C ASN A 126 11.34 1.59 -8.50
N VAL A 127 10.93 0.48 -7.87
CA VAL A 127 9.51 0.18 -7.61
C VAL A 127 8.80 1.30 -6.85
N MET A 128 9.47 1.90 -5.86
CA MET A 128 8.87 3.00 -5.12
C MET A 128 8.58 4.21 -6.02
N ASP A 129 9.47 4.52 -6.96
CA ASP A 129 9.27 5.64 -7.89
C ASP A 129 8.10 5.36 -8.85
N GLN A 130 7.93 4.11 -9.27
CA GLN A 130 6.79 3.67 -10.07
C GLN A 130 5.47 3.74 -9.29
N ILE A 131 5.47 3.34 -8.02
CA ILE A 131 4.32 3.48 -7.11
C ILE A 131 3.95 4.96 -6.95
N LEU A 132 4.94 5.83 -6.72
CA LEU A 132 4.72 7.27 -6.60
C LEU A 132 4.22 7.89 -7.92
N ALA A 133 4.67 7.39 -9.07
CA ALA A 133 4.14 7.81 -10.36
C ALA A 133 2.66 7.42 -10.53
N GLY A 134 2.27 6.21 -10.14
CA GLY A 134 0.87 5.77 -10.10
C GLY A 134 0.03 6.62 -9.14
N TYR A 135 0.54 6.84 -7.92
CA TYR A 135 -0.11 7.70 -6.93
C TYR A 135 -0.35 9.11 -7.45
N LYS A 136 0.66 9.72 -8.09
CA LYS A 136 0.57 11.05 -8.69
C LYS A 136 -0.50 11.14 -9.78
N LYS A 137 -0.67 10.08 -10.58
CA LYS A 137 -1.73 10.01 -11.60
C LYS A 137 -3.12 9.87 -11.00
N SER A 138 -3.24 9.16 -9.88
CA SER A 138 -4.54 8.84 -9.27
C SER A 138 -5.04 9.87 -8.25
N SER A 139 -4.15 10.54 -7.50
CA SER A 139 -4.53 11.46 -6.42
C SER A 139 -4.59 12.89 -6.91
N LYS A 140 -5.66 13.62 -6.58
CA LYS A 140 -5.79 15.07 -6.80
C LYS A 140 -4.96 15.89 -5.80
N GLN A 141 -4.59 15.28 -4.68
CA GLN A 141 -3.83 15.90 -3.58
C GLN A 141 -2.38 15.43 -3.53
N TRP A 142 -1.86 14.92 -4.65
CA TRP A 142 -0.52 14.33 -4.70
C TRP A 142 0.58 15.33 -4.31
N SER A 143 0.47 16.59 -4.74
CA SER A 143 1.51 17.61 -4.54
C SER A 143 1.73 17.94 -3.07
N SER A 144 0.64 18.19 -2.32
CA SER A 144 0.73 18.46 -0.87
C SER A 144 1.25 17.24 -0.10
N THR A 145 0.80 16.04 -0.49
CA THR A 145 1.29 14.78 0.10
C THR A 145 2.78 14.59 -0.16
N PHE A 146 3.27 14.84 -1.37
CA PHE A 146 4.69 14.64 -1.73
C PHE A 146 5.61 15.65 -1.07
N ASN A 147 5.19 16.92 -0.99
CA ASN A 147 5.91 17.94 -0.22
C ASN A 147 6.09 17.49 1.23
N LYS A 148 5.06 16.84 1.78
CA LYS A 148 5.09 16.34 3.14
C LYS A 148 5.89 15.06 3.30
N LEU A 149 5.82 14.16 2.33
CA LEU A 149 6.67 12.97 2.25
C LEU A 149 8.15 13.35 2.26
N ALA A 150 8.55 14.40 1.55
CA ALA A 150 9.93 14.91 1.60
C ALA A 150 10.35 15.33 3.02
N GLN A 151 9.47 16.02 3.76
CA GLN A 151 9.72 16.41 5.16
C GLN A 151 9.75 15.20 6.11
N VAL A 152 8.87 14.20 5.90
CA VAL A 152 8.85 12.95 6.67
C VAL A 152 10.16 12.16 6.45
N ARG A 153 10.60 12.02 5.19
CA ARG A 153 11.89 11.38 4.84
C ARG A 153 13.07 12.01 5.56
N GLN A 154 13.15 13.34 5.59
CA GLN A 154 14.23 14.05 6.28
C GLN A 154 14.25 13.78 7.79
N ARG A 155 13.07 13.76 8.43
CA ARG A 155 12.94 13.46 9.86
C ARG A 155 13.25 12.00 10.17
N GLY A 156 12.81 11.07 9.33
CA GLY A 156 13.09 9.64 9.47
C GLY A 156 14.58 9.30 9.39
N ARG A 157 15.32 9.96 8.48
CA ARG A 157 16.79 9.80 8.36
C ARG A 157 17.54 10.23 9.62
N LYS A 158 17.12 11.33 10.27
CA LYS A 158 17.75 11.81 11.51
C LYS A 158 17.65 10.82 12.66
N ARG A 159 16.58 10.02 12.72
CA ARG A 159 16.39 8.98 13.75
C ARG A 159 17.24 7.73 13.52
N THR A 160 17.70 7.47 12.30
CA THR A 160 18.55 6.30 11.98
C THR A 160 20.03 6.54 12.30
N MET A 161 20.47 7.80 12.40
CA MET A 161 21.86 8.15 12.76
C MET A 161 22.13 8.20 14.27
N VAL A 162 21.11 7.95 15.10
CA VAL A 162 21.23 7.82 16.56
C VAL A 162 20.85 6.38 16.89
N GLY A 163 21.78 5.46 16.64
CA GLY A 163 21.65 4.03 16.90
C GLY A 163 23.03 3.41 16.98
#